data_AF-A0A520F3B4-F1
#
_entry.id   AF-A0A520F3B4-F1
#
_cell.length_a   1.000
_cell.length_b   1.000
_cell.length_c   1.000
_cell.angle_alpha   90.00
_cell.angle_beta   90.00
_cell.angle_gamma   90.00
#
_symmetry.space_group_name_H-M   'P 1'
#
loop_
_entity.id
_entity.type
_entity.pdbx_description
1 polymer ?
#
loop_
_entity_poly.entity_id
_entity_poly.type
_entity_poly.pdbx_seq_one_letter_code
_entity_poly.pdbx_strand_id
1 'polypeptide(L)'
;MSHLGQKGLSWSAVAAYVRAYRGLIRGETVLWEGSPMKMFNSADRLDRAAADVPILISAFGPKGEQVTKDLDVDGIMAFGQVPAGMKDFAWSSLFVGGTVLEGDESIDSDRVKEAAGPAWSVVYHIGMDFMGGLDAVRAMPGGEAWAAQIEKTPESERHFAVHDGHLMYLNEADEAAWDAGGHAMLKDVTLTGSPEEIRERVAAYAEQGVTELGFQPFGAHIERELEKFMKAVG
;
A
#
# COMPACT_ATOMS: atom_id res chain seq x y z
N MET A 1 -10.07 2.35 -14.26
CA MET A 1 -9.02 3.38 -14.46
C MET A 1 -8.13 3.29 -13.22
N SER A 2 -6.80 3.37 -13.31
CA SER A 2 -5.95 3.36 -12.10
C SER A 2 -5.66 4.78 -11.61
N HIS A 3 -5.03 4.88 -10.43
CA HIS A 3 -4.44 6.03 -9.72
C HIS A 3 -4.07 7.34 -10.46
N LEU A 4 -3.81 7.33 -11.78
CA LEU A 4 -3.45 8.51 -12.58
C LEU A 4 -4.18 8.54 -13.95
N GLY A 5 -5.36 7.91 -14.05
CA GLY A 5 -6.11 7.82 -15.30
C GLY A 5 -5.50 6.88 -16.35
N GLN A 6 -4.42 6.18 -16.00
CA GLN A 6 -3.74 5.21 -16.87
C GLN A 6 -4.06 3.77 -16.44
N LYS A 7 -3.50 2.79 -17.16
CA LYS A 7 -3.46 1.41 -16.70
C LYS A 7 -2.12 1.18 -16.00
N GLY A 8 -2.10 0.30 -15.01
CA GLY A 8 -0.86 -0.18 -14.43
C GLY A 8 0.07 -0.76 -15.50
N LEU A 9 1.38 -0.64 -15.28
CA LEU A 9 2.38 -1.22 -16.16
C LEU A 9 2.20 -2.73 -16.26
N SER A 10 2.46 -3.29 -17.44
CA SER A 10 2.52 -4.74 -17.60
C SER A 10 3.68 -5.31 -16.78
N TRP A 11 3.50 -6.52 -16.23
CA TRP A 11 4.59 -7.22 -15.54
C TRP A 11 5.84 -7.43 -16.40
N SER A 12 5.69 -7.58 -17.72
CA SER A 12 6.83 -7.62 -18.65
C SER A 12 7.59 -6.30 -18.69
N ALA A 13 6.89 -5.15 -18.62
CA ALA A 13 7.53 -3.85 -18.56
C ALA A 13 8.25 -3.63 -17.23
N VAL A 14 7.65 -4.04 -16.11
CA VAL A 14 8.29 -4.03 -14.78
C VAL A 14 9.56 -4.88 -14.79
N ALA A 15 9.49 -6.10 -15.31
CA ALA A 15 10.64 -6.99 -15.38
C ALA A 15 11.77 -6.45 -16.27
N ALA A 16 11.42 -5.86 -17.43
CA ALA A 16 12.39 -5.20 -18.29
C ALA A 16 13.06 -4.00 -17.59
N TYR A 17 12.28 -3.19 -16.88
CA TYR A 17 12.77 -2.05 -16.11
C TYR A 17 13.76 -2.48 -15.02
N VAL A 18 13.39 -3.46 -14.19
CA VAL A 18 14.26 -3.95 -13.10
C VAL A 18 15.57 -4.52 -13.64
N ARG A 19 15.52 -5.31 -14.72
CA ARG A 19 16.74 -5.85 -15.36
C ARG A 19 17.62 -4.73 -15.91
N ALA A 20 17.03 -3.75 -16.60
CA ALA A 20 17.78 -2.61 -17.12
C ALA A 20 18.40 -1.78 -15.99
N TYR A 21 17.64 -1.46 -14.94
CA TYR A 21 18.11 -0.75 -13.75
C TYR A 21 19.30 -1.48 -13.10
N ARG A 22 19.17 -2.78 -12.81
CA ARG A 22 20.26 -3.59 -12.24
C ARG A 22 21.49 -3.67 -13.15
N GLY A 23 21.32 -3.69 -14.46
CA GLY A 23 22.44 -3.63 -15.40
C GLY A 23 23.15 -2.28 -15.36
N LEU A 24 22.41 -1.18 -15.37
CA LEU A 24 22.95 0.18 -15.35
C LEU A 24 23.76 0.47 -14.08
N ILE A 25 23.25 0.11 -12.90
CA ILE A 25 23.97 0.32 -11.62
C ILE A 25 25.22 -0.57 -11.52
N ARG A 26 25.27 -1.71 -12.23
CA ARG A 26 26.47 -2.55 -12.35
C ARG A 26 27.45 -2.05 -13.43
N GLY A 27 27.16 -0.93 -14.07
CA GLY A 27 27.98 -0.34 -15.13
C GLY A 27 27.87 -1.05 -16.48
N GLU A 28 26.86 -1.90 -16.67
CA GLU A 28 26.61 -2.59 -17.94
C GLU A 28 26.03 -1.61 -18.98
N THR A 29 26.20 -1.94 -20.26
CA THR A 29 25.39 -1.35 -21.33
C THR A 29 24.15 -2.24 -21.51
N VAL A 30 22.97 -1.65 -21.35
CA VAL A 30 21.68 -2.33 -21.49
C VAL A 30 20.97 -1.85 -22.75
N LEU A 31 19.99 -2.62 -23.24
CA LEU A 31 19.06 -2.14 -24.26
C LEU A 31 17.78 -1.64 -23.59
N TRP A 32 17.43 -0.38 -23.85
CA TRP A 32 16.20 0.24 -23.39
C TRP A 32 15.47 0.86 -24.58
N GLU A 33 14.23 0.45 -24.82
CA GLU A 33 13.43 0.90 -25.97
C GLU A 33 14.16 0.80 -27.32
N GLY A 34 14.94 -0.28 -27.48
CA GLY A 34 15.71 -0.55 -28.70
C GLY A 34 17.04 0.21 -28.82
N SER A 35 17.37 1.07 -27.86
CA SER A 35 18.60 1.87 -27.87
C SER A 35 19.57 1.44 -26.76
N PRO A 36 20.89 1.40 -27.03
CA PRO A 36 21.88 1.12 -26.00
C PRO A 36 21.95 2.28 -24.99
N MET A 37 21.92 1.93 -23.71
CA MET A 37 21.96 2.87 -22.60
C MET A 37 22.99 2.41 -21.57
N LYS A 38 23.73 3.36 -20.97
CA LYS A 38 24.68 3.09 -19.89
C LYS A 38 24.76 4.26 -18.92
N MET A 39 25.04 3.97 -17.65
CA MET A 39 25.40 5.00 -16.68
C MET A 39 26.91 5.32 -16.79
N PHE A 40 27.27 6.60 -16.69
CA PHE A 40 28.67 7.02 -16.65
C PHE A 40 29.13 7.18 -15.21
N ASN A 41 30.30 6.65 -14.89
CA ASN A 41 30.84 6.73 -13.54
C ASN A 41 31.15 8.19 -13.16
N SER A 42 30.71 8.60 -11.98
CA SER A 42 31.16 9.82 -11.32
C SER A 42 32.48 9.57 -10.58
N ALA A 43 33.31 10.61 -10.43
CA ALA A 43 34.61 10.49 -9.75
C ALA A 43 34.50 10.08 -8.28
N ASP A 44 33.35 10.31 -7.64
CA ASP A 44 33.04 9.98 -6.24
C ASP A 44 32.63 8.51 -6.00
N ARG A 45 32.51 7.70 -7.07
CA ARG A 45 32.19 6.27 -6.99
C ARG A 45 30.85 5.92 -6.35
N LEU A 46 29.88 6.86 -6.36
CA LEU A 46 28.51 6.58 -5.93
C LEU A 46 27.84 5.47 -6.76
N ASP A 47 28.35 5.20 -7.97
CA ASP A 47 27.96 4.07 -8.82
C ASP A 47 28.02 2.71 -8.08
N ARG A 48 28.99 2.53 -7.17
CA ARG A 48 29.13 1.29 -6.40
C ARG A 48 28.20 1.19 -5.20
N ALA A 49 27.91 2.30 -4.53
CA ALA A 49 26.98 2.29 -3.40
C ALA A 49 25.55 1.94 -3.84
N ALA A 50 25.20 2.23 -5.10
CA ALA A 50 23.91 1.89 -5.68
C ALA A 50 23.77 0.40 -6.08
N ALA A 51 24.88 -0.30 -6.35
CA ALA A 51 24.86 -1.67 -6.84
C ALA A 51 24.43 -2.70 -5.78
N ASP A 52 24.59 -2.38 -4.50
CA ASP A 52 24.24 -3.23 -3.36
C ASP A 52 22.88 -2.86 -2.73
N VAL A 53 22.10 -1.98 -3.37
CA VAL A 53 20.79 -1.56 -2.84
C VAL A 53 19.76 -2.68 -3.05
N PRO A 54 19.15 -3.21 -1.98
CA PRO A 54 18.13 -4.24 -2.11
C PRO A 54 16.91 -3.75 -2.88
N ILE A 55 16.33 -4.62 -3.70
CA ILE A 55 15.12 -4.34 -4.47
C ILE A 55 13.99 -5.19 -3.88
N LEU A 56 12.93 -4.53 -3.43
CA LEU A 56 11.67 -5.16 -3.11
C LEU A 56 10.63 -4.76 -4.16
N ILE A 57 9.82 -5.73 -4.60
CA ILE A 57 8.75 -5.46 -5.55
C ILE A 57 7.41 -5.53 -4.83
N SER A 58 6.62 -4.46 -4.96
CA SER A 58 5.21 -4.48 -4.56
C SER A 58 4.43 -5.33 -5.55
N ALA A 59 4.01 -6.52 -5.12
CA ALA A 59 3.36 -7.49 -5.99
C ALA A 59 2.14 -8.12 -5.32
N PHE A 60 1.00 -7.96 -5.99
CA PHE A 60 -0.24 -8.63 -5.64
C PHE A 60 -0.62 -9.67 -6.72
N GLY A 61 -1.00 -10.85 -6.26
CA GLY A 61 -1.50 -11.94 -7.10
C GLY A 61 -0.40 -12.78 -7.77
N PRO A 62 -0.77 -13.97 -8.28
CA PRO A 62 0.19 -15.02 -8.65
C PRO A 62 1.14 -14.62 -9.77
N LYS A 63 0.71 -13.75 -10.69
CA LYS A 63 1.57 -13.28 -11.78
C LYS A 63 2.65 -12.31 -11.31
N GLY A 64 2.32 -11.40 -10.39
CA GLY A 64 3.29 -10.47 -9.81
C GLY A 64 4.30 -11.19 -8.92
N GLU A 65 3.81 -12.13 -8.11
CA GLU A 65 4.65 -13.00 -7.29
C GLU A 65 5.64 -13.81 -8.14
N GLN A 66 5.17 -14.45 -9.22
CA GLN A 66 6.05 -15.20 -10.13
C GLN A 66 7.10 -14.31 -10.77
N VAL A 67 6.72 -13.12 -11.25
CA VAL A 67 7.67 -12.18 -11.86
C VAL A 67 8.71 -11.71 -10.85
N THR A 68 8.31 -11.50 -9.58
CA THR A 68 9.23 -11.14 -8.50
C THR A 68 10.24 -12.25 -8.25
N LYS A 69 9.81 -13.52 -8.23
CA LYS A 69 10.70 -14.69 -8.14
C LYS A 69 11.65 -14.79 -9.34
N ASP A 70 11.12 -14.65 -10.56
CA ASP A 70 11.90 -14.75 -11.80
C ASP A 70 12.97 -13.64 -11.94
N LEU A 71 12.78 -12.51 -11.25
CA LEU A 71 13.73 -11.41 -11.23
C LEU A 71 14.85 -11.58 -10.21
N ASP A 72 14.73 -12.58 -9.31
CA ASP A 72 15.70 -12.86 -8.24
C ASP A 72 16.08 -11.58 -7.48
N VAL A 73 15.05 -10.86 -7.04
CA VAL A 73 15.17 -9.65 -6.21
C VAL A 73 15.18 -10.01 -4.73
N ASP A 74 15.60 -9.08 -3.89
CA ASP A 74 15.87 -9.31 -2.47
C ASP A 74 14.60 -9.59 -1.66
N GLY A 75 13.46 -9.08 -2.11
CA GLY A 75 12.20 -9.35 -1.40
C GLY A 75 10.93 -8.93 -2.13
N ILE A 76 9.83 -9.15 -1.41
CA ILE A 76 8.49 -8.73 -1.80
C ILE A 76 7.96 -7.74 -0.77
N MET A 77 7.15 -6.79 -1.22
CA MET A 77 6.40 -5.92 -0.32
C MET A 77 4.92 -5.89 -0.69
N ALA A 78 4.08 -5.54 0.28
CA ALA A 78 2.65 -5.32 0.07
C ALA A 78 2.11 -4.30 1.08
N PHE A 79 0.88 -3.84 0.87
CA PHE A 79 0.16 -2.96 1.79
C PHE A 79 -1.17 -3.58 2.23
N GLY A 80 -1.41 -3.65 3.54
CA GLY A 80 -2.69 -4.04 4.17
C GLY A 80 -3.04 -5.53 4.10
N GLN A 81 -2.69 -6.22 3.01
CA GLN A 81 -2.94 -7.65 2.82
C GLN A 81 -1.64 -8.40 2.54
N VAL A 82 -1.52 -9.61 3.10
CA VAL A 82 -0.38 -10.51 2.91
C VAL A 82 -0.59 -11.36 1.65
N PRO A 83 0.21 -11.18 0.58
CA PRO A 83 0.19 -12.08 -0.56
C PRO A 83 0.59 -13.51 -0.15
N ALA A 84 -0.05 -14.51 -0.77
CA ALA A 84 0.22 -15.91 -0.45
C ALA A 84 1.69 -16.32 -0.71
N GLY A 85 2.35 -15.64 -1.65
CA GLY A 85 3.76 -15.85 -1.97
C GLY A 85 4.75 -15.24 -0.99
N MET A 86 4.35 -14.45 0.03
CA MET A 86 5.29 -13.81 0.96
C MET A 86 6.21 -14.80 1.68
N LYS A 87 5.69 -15.97 2.06
CA LYS A 87 6.49 -17.04 2.68
C LYS A 87 7.63 -17.59 1.82
N ASP A 88 7.63 -17.32 0.51
CA ASP A 88 8.63 -17.82 -0.43
C ASP A 88 9.82 -16.85 -0.58
N PHE A 89 9.83 -15.72 0.14
CA PHE A 89 10.89 -14.71 0.10
C PHE A 89 11.61 -14.61 1.46
N ALA A 90 12.90 -14.31 1.42
CA ALA A 90 13.70 -14.08 2.63
C ALA A 90 13.39 -12.74 3.29
N TRP A 91 13.02 -11.73 2.49
CA TRP A 91 12.54 -10.44 2.95
C TRP A 91 11.13 -10.19 2.43
N SER A 92 10.19 -10.13 3.38
CA SER A 92 8.77 -9.89 3.13
C SER A 92 8.28 -8.75 4.01
N SER A 93 8.16 -7.57 3.40
CA SER A 93 7.73 -6.35 4.08
C SER A 93 6.23 -6.10 3.88
N LEU A 94 5.46 -6.08 4.96
CA LEU A 94 4.06 -5.68 4.94
C LEU A 94 3.92 -4.26 5.50
N PHE A 95 3.49 -3.34 4.66
CA PHE A 95 3.10 -2.00 5.09
C PHE A 95 1.66 -2.02 5.62
N VAL A 96 1.43 -1.37 6.74
CA VAL A 96 0.15 -1.31 7.42
C VAL A 96 -0.12 0.11 7.92
N GLY A 97 -1.39 0.49 7.89
CA GLY A 97 -1.91 1.63 8.64
C GLY A 97 -2.91 1.17 9.69
N GLY A 98 -3.29 2.07 10.58
CA GLY A 98 -4.23 1.80 11.68
C GLY A 98 -3.85 2.57 12.94
N THR A 99 -4.55 2.32 14.04
CA THR A 99 -4.27 2.92 15.35
C THR A 99 -4.43 1.91 16.48
N VAL A 100 -3.71 2.12 17.58
CA VAL A 100 -4.03 1.46 18.85
C VAL A 100 -5.27 2.12 19.46
N LEU A 101 -6.25 1.33 19.89
CA LEU A 101 -7.43 1.78 20.64
C LEU A 101 -7.12 1.83 22.13
N GLU A 102 -7.64 2.85 22.82
CA GLU A 102 -7.42 3.04 24.26
C GLU A 102 -8.67 2.75 25.08
N GLY A 103 -8.59 1.81 26.04
CA GLY A 103 -9.71 1.51 26.93
C GLY A 103 -10.96 1.08 26.16
N ASP A 104 -12.06 1.81 26.35
CA ASP A 104 -13.35 1.64 25.69
C ASP A 104 -13.58 2.64 24.54
N GLU A 105 -12.50 3.23 24.00
CA GLU A 105 -12.58 4.17 22.88
C GLU A 105 -13.32 3.60 21.68
N SER A 106 -14.27 4.39 21.18
CA SER A 106 -15.05 4.03 20.01
C SER A 106 -14.23 4.10 18.73
N ILE A 107 -14.49 3.14 17.83
CA ILE A 107 -13.85 3.07 16.51
C ILE A 107 -14.24 4.24 15.58
N ASP A 108 -15.34 4.94 15.90
CA ASP A 108 -15.84 6.08 15.14
C ASP A 108 -15.47 7.44 15.76
N SER A 109 -14.66 7.44 16.83
CA SER A 109 -14.20 8.68 17.46
C SER A 109 -13.33 9.51 16.52
N ASP A 110 -13.35 10.84 16.71
CA ASP A 110 -12.58 11.79 15.87
C ASP A 110 -11.09 11.44 15.82
N ARG A 111 -10.50 11.02 16.94
CA ARG A 111 -9.10 10.61 17.00
C ARG A 111 -8.84 9.37 16.13
N VAL A 112 -9.70 8.35 16.22
CA VAL A 112 -9.55 7.12 15.44
C VAL A 112 -9.76 7.38 13.96
N LYS A 113 -10.75 8.22 13.61
CA LYS A 113 -10.96 8.71 12.24
C LYS A 113 -9.70 9.38 11.70
N GLU A 114 -9.09 10.27 12.47
CA GLU A 114 -7.89 10.99 12.08
C GLU A 114 -6.66 10.07 11.92
N ALA A 115 -6.46 9.14 12.86
CA ALA A 115 -5.28 8.29 12.93
C ALA A 115 -5.33 7.05 12.00
N ALA A 116 -6.52 6.52 11.70
CA ALA A 116 -6.68 5.29 10.92
C ALA A 116 -7.55 5.45 9.67
N GLY A 117 -8.32 6.53 9.55
CA GLY A 117 -9.18 6.81 8.39
C GLY A 117 -8.44 6.78 7.06
N PRO A 118 -7.29 7.45 6.89
CA PRO A 118 -6.59 7.46 5.60
C PRO A 118 -6.13 6.08 5.12
N ALA A 119 -5.80 5.16 6.04
CA ALA A 119 -5.51 3.76 5.68
C ALA A 119 -6.78 2.96 5.39
N TRP A 120 -7.86 3.23 6.13
CA TRP A 120 -9.15 2.59 5.93
C TRP A 120 -9.78 2.91 4.57
N SER A 121 -9.71 4.17 4.11
CA SER A 121 -10.36 4.57 2.85
C SER A 121 -9.79 3.89 1.61
N VAL A 122 -8.56 3.36 1.71
CA VAL A 122 -7.91 2.58 0.65
C VAL A 122 -8.77 1.40 0.17
N VAL A 123 -9.63 0.84 1.02
CA VAL A 123 -10.53 -0.26 0.60
C VAL A 123 -11.47 0.16 -0.54
N TYR A 124 -12.00 1.38 -0.51
CA TYR A 124 -12.87 1.89 -1.58
C TYR A 124 -12.07 2.18 -2.85
N HIS A 125 -10.84 2.68 -2.70
CA HIS A 125 -9.95 2.96 -3.83
C HIS A 125 -9.57 1.66 -4.55
N ILE A 126 -9.27 0.60 -3.79
CA ILE A 126 -9.02 -0.74 -4.34
C ILE A 126 -10.29 -1.29 -5.00
N GLY A 127 -11.45 -1.12 -4.37
CA GLY A 127 -12.76 -1.47 -4.93
C GLY A 127 -12.96 -0.87 -6.33
N MET A 128 -12.70 0.44 -6.42
CA MET A 128 -12.84 1.23 -7.63
C MET A 128 -11.84 0.83 -8.73
N ASP A 129 -10.57 0.66 -8.38
CA ASP A 129 -9.50 0.47 -9.36
C ASP A 129 -9.34 -0.99 -9.81
N PHE A 130 -9.60 -1.95 -8.91
CA PHE A 130 -9.17 -3.34 -9.09
C PHE A 130 -10.26 -4.40 -8.91
N MET A 131 -11.38 -4.09 -8.25
CA MET A 131 -12.39 -5.12 -7.89
C MET A 131 -13.72 -5.02 -8.64
N GLY A 132 -13.90 -4.04 -9.52
CA GLY A 132 -15.12 -3.91 -10.33
C GLY A 132 -15.69 -2.49 -10.41
N GLY A 133 -15.00 -1.48 -9.87
CA GLY A 133 -15.46 -0.10 -9.97
C GLY A 133 -16.55 0.21 -8.96
N LEU A 134 -17.48 1.09 -9.36
CA LEU A 134 -18.57 1.55 -8.50
C LEU A 134 -19.44 0.42 -7.96
N ASP A 135 -19.68 -0.65 -8.74
CA ASP A 135 -20.50 -1.78 -8.28
C ASP A 135 -19.84 -2.54 -7.13
N ALA A 136 -18.51 -2.68 -7.17
CA ALA A 136 -17.75 -3.30 -6.08
C ALA A 136 -17.75 -2.40 -4.83
N VAL A 137 -17.62 -1.09 -5.02
CA VAL A 137 -17.65 -0.12 -3.92
C VAL A 137 -19.01 -0.09 -3.24
N ARG A 138 -20.12 -0.04 -3.99
CA ARG A 138 -21.49 -0.02 -3.45
C ARG A 138 -21.84 -1.21 -2.57
N ALA A 139 -21.19 -2.36 -2.78
CA ALA A 139 -21.38 -3.55 -1.97
C ALA A 139 -20.72 -3.45 -0.58
N MET A 140 -19.87 -2.44 -0.33
CA MET A 140 -19.20 -2.21 0.95
C MET A 140 -20.06 -1.33 1.88
N PRO A 141 -19.91 -1.45 3.21
CA PRO A 141 -20.47 -0.48 4.16
C PRO A 141 -20.11 0.96 3.77
N GLY A 142 -21.07 1.90 3.80
CA GLY A 142 -20.86 3.29 3.37
C GLY A 142 -20.63 3.50 1.86
N GLY A 143 -20.56 2.42 1.07
CA GLY A 143 -20.17 2.45 -0.33
C GLY A 143 -21.13 3.21 -1.26
N GLU A 144 -22.43 3.20 -0.97
CA GLU A 144 -23.41 4.00 -1.72
C GLU A 144 -23.18 5.51 -1.53
N ALA A 145 -22.85 5.94 -0.31
CA ALA A 145 -22.55 7.35 -0.02
C ALA A 145 -21.24 7.78 -0.71
N TRP A 146 -20.23 6.91 -0.68
CA TRP A 146 -18.97 7.11 -1.41
C TRP A 146 -19.21 7.25 -2.92
N ALA A 147 -19.92 6.29 -3.52
CA ALA A 147 -20.22 6.26 -4.95
C ALA A 147 -20.99 7.50 -5.40
N ALA A 148 -21.98 7.93 -4.61
CA ALA A 148 -22.76 9.14 -4.89
C ALA A 148 -21.92 10.42 -4.91
N GLN A 149 -20.82 10.50 -4.14
CA GLN A 149 -19.89 11.62 -4.21
C GLN A 149 -19.04 11.56 -5.48
N ILE A 150 -18.44 10.40 -5.77
CA ILE A 150 -17.61 10.22 -6.97
C ILE A 150 -18.38 10.45 -8.27
N GLU A 151 -19.67 10.08 -8.32
CA GLU A 151 -20.51 10.26 -9.50
C GLU A 151 -20.82 11.72 -9.84
N LYS A 152 -20.60 12.67 -8.91
CA LYS A 152 -20.67 14.12 -9.19
C LYS A 152 -19.55 14.59 -10.12
N THR A 153 -18.43 13.84 -10.17
CA THR A 153 -17.28 14.15 -11.01
C THR A 153 -17.42 13.46 -12.38
N PRO A 154 -17.12 14.16 -13.50
CA PRO A 154 -17.10 13.56 -14.83
C PRO A 154 -16.21 12.31 -14.87
N GLU A 155 -16.62 11.29 -15.63
CA GLU A 155 -15.93 9.99 -15.65
C GLU A 155 -14.43 10.08 -15.92
N SER A 156 -14.01 10.96 -16.85
CA SER A 156 -12.61 11.20 -17.18
C SER A 156 -11.76 11.74 -16.04
N GLU A 157 -12.38 12.35 -15.03
CA GLU A 157 -11.74 13.02 -13.90
C GLU A 157 -11.97 12.30 -12.57
N ARG A 158 -12.79 11.24 -12.54
CA ARG A 158 -13.11 10.50 -11.31
C ARG A 158 -11.87 10.03 -10.55
N HIS A 159 -10.80 9.66 -11.25
CA HIS A 159 -9.55 9.26 -10.60
C HIS A 159 -8.95 10.36 -9.69
N PHE A 160 -9.18 11.65 -9.98
CA PHE A 160 -8.80 12.73 -9.05
C PHE A 160 -9.68 12.72 -7.80
N ALA A 161 -11.00 12.62 -7.98
CA ALA A 161 -11.93 12.56 -6.85
C ALA A 161 -11.72 11.32 -5.96
N VAL A 162 -11.32 10.20 -6.56
CA VAL A 162 -11.04 8.94 -5.84
C VAL A 162 -9.71 9.02 -5.07
N HIS A 163 -8.68 9.69 -5.59
CA HIS A 163 -7.34 9.65 -5.01
C HIS A 163 -6.88 10.95 -4.36
N ASP A 164 -7.72 11.99 -4.35
CA ASP A 164 -7.46 13.17 -3.54
C ASP A 164 -7.27 12.75 -2.08
N GLY A 165 -6.15 13.17 -1.47
CA GLY A 165 -5.80 12.80 -0.09
C GLY A 165 -5.41 11.34 0.15
N HIS A 166 -5.20 10.51 -0.88
CA HIS A 166 -4.88 9.09 -0.70
C HIS A 166 -3.70 8.87 0.28
N LEU A 167 -3.94 8.10 1.35
CA LEU A 167 -2.98 7.86 2.45
C LEU A 167 -2.46 9.18 3.10
N MET A 168 -3.27 10.23 3.11
CA MET A 168 -2.97 11.50 3.77
C MET A 168 -4.15 12.03 4.59
N TYR A 169 -5.34 12.09 4.00
CA TYR A 169 -6.59 12.54 4.63
C TYR A 169 -7.80 11.88 3.94
N LEU A 170 -8.99 12.02 4.54
CA LEU A 170 -10.23 11.59 3.91
C LEU A 170 -10.74 12.68 2.96
N ASN A 171 -10.95 12.35 1.69
CA ASN A 171 -11.62 13.26 0.75
C ASN A 171 -13.15 13.28 0.98
N GLU A 172 -13.88 14.09 0.22
CA GLU A 172 -15.35 14.21 0.37
C GLU A 172 -16.11 12.88 0.24
N ALA A 173 -15.63 11.95 -0.59
CA ALA A 173 -16.24 10.63 -0.75
C ALA A 173 -15.94 9.73 0.45
N ASP A 174 -14.70 9.73 0.92
CA ASP A 174 -14.28 8.98 2.09
C ASP A 174 -14.99 9.44 3.37
N GLU A 175 -15.13 10.76 3.54
CA GLU A 175 -15.91 11.39 4.61
C GLU A 175 -17.37 10.95 4.56
N ALA A 176 -18.01 11.00 3.39
CA ALA A 176 -19.39 10.55 3.22
C ALA A 176 -19.57 9.07 3.53
N ALA A 177 -18.60 8.22 3.18
CA ALA A 177 -18.61 6.80 3.49
C ALA A 177 -18.47 6.56 5.00
N TRP A 178 -17.58 7.30 5.66
CA TRP A 178 -17.36 7.23 7.10
C TRP A 178 -18.64 7.55 7.87
N ASP A 179 -19.27 8.68 7.53
CA ASP A 179 -20.50 9.18 8.16
C ASP A 179 -21.70 8.26 7.87
N ALA A 180 -21.68 7.54 6.75
CA ALA A 180 -22.66 6.52 6.40
C ALA A 180 -22.42 5.15 7.06
N GLY A 181 -21.55 5.06 8.08
CA GLY A 181 -21.29 3.83 8.82
C GLY A 181 -20.17 2.96 8.24
N GLY A 182 -19.42 3.46 7.27
CA GLY A 182 -18.29 2.75 6.67
C GLY A 182 -17.16 2.46 7.67
N HIS A 183 -17.04 3.23 8.75
CA HIS A 183 -16.08 2.96 9.83
C HIS A 183 -16.26 1.57 10.48
N ALA A 184 -17.41 0.90 10.30
CA ALA A 184 -17.66 -0.44 10.82
C ALA A 184 -16.64 -1.50 10.35
N MET A 185 -16.02 -1.31 9.18
CA MET A 185 -14.99 -2.21 8.64
C MET A 185 -13.55 -1.77 8.98
N LEU A 186 -13.35 -0.73 9.81
CA LEU A 186 -12.03 -0.19 10.17
C LEU A 186 -11.06 -1.27 10.62
N LYS A 187 -11.48 -2.13 11.55
CA LYS A 187 -10.63 -3.21 12.10
C LYS A 187 -10.38 -4.36 11.12
N ASP A 188 -11.16 -4.47 10.05
CA ASP A 188 -11.02 -5.54 9.05
C ASP A 188 -10.01 -5.19 7.97
N VAL A 189 -9.89 -3.88 7.65
CA VAL A 189 -9.05 -3.39 6.55
C VAL A 189 -7.81 -2.63 7.02
N THR A 190 -7.65 -2.43 8.32
CA THR A 190 -6.47 -1.80 8.93
C THR A 190 -5.98 -2.63 10.13
N LEU A 191 -4.76 -2.35 10.58
CA LEU A 191 -4.23 -2.87 11.84
C LEU A 191 -4.68 -1.97 13.00
N THR A 192 -6.00 -1.94 13.25
CA THR A 192 -6.60 -1.17 14.35
C THR A 192 -7.18 -2.11 15.40
N GLY A 193 -6.90 -1.86 16.67
CA GLY A 193 -7.39 -2.67 17.78
C GLY A 193 -6.75 -2.35 19.12
N SER A 194 -7.07 -3.15 20.14
CA SER A 194 -6.36 -3.10 21.42
C SER A 194 -4.89 -3.53 21.25
N PRO A 195 -3.99 -3.23 22.20
CA PRO A 195 -2.62 -3.72 22.17
C PRO A 195 -2.52 -5.25 22.01
N GLU A 196 -3.42 -6.01 22.64
CA GLU A 196 -3.49 -7.47 22.56
C GLU A 196 -3.87 -7.93 21.16
N GLU A 197 -4.93 -7.36 20.57
CA GLU A 197 -5.38 -7.68 19.22
C GLU A 197 -4.31 -7.37 18.17
N ILE A 198 -3.58 -6.27 18.35
CA ILE A 198 -2.46 -5.91 17.47
C ILE A 198 -1.34 -6.96 17.55
N ARG A 199 -0.93 -7.38 18.77
CA ARG A 199 0.09 -8.44 18.92
C ARG A 199 -0.32 -9.74 18.27
N GLU A 200 -1.57 -10.15 18.47
CA GLU A 200 -2.10 -11.38 17.87
C GLU A 200 -2.07 -11.32 16.35
N ARG A 201 -2.50 -10.20 15.75
CA ARG A 201 -2.47 -10.00 14.29
C ARG A 201 -1.05 -9.96 13.74
N VAL A 202 -0.12 -9.29 14.44
CA VAL A 202 1.30 -9.26 14.05
C VAL A 202 1.92 -10.65 14.10
N ALA A 203 1.63 -11.44 15.15
CA ALA A 203 2.07 -12.83 15.21
C ALA A 203 1.51 -13.65 14.04
N ALA A 204 0.23 -13.46 13.70
CA ALA A 204 -0.39 -14.12 12.55
C ALA A 204 0.22 -13.68 11.20
N TYR A 205 0.70 -12.44 11.07
CA TYR A 205 1.45 -12.02 9.88
C TYR A 205 2.79 -12.73 9.77
N ALA A 206 3.51 -12.89 10.88
CA ALA A 206 4.76 -13.63 10.91
C ALA A 206 4.58 -15.09 10.47
N GLU A 207 3.49 -15.76 10.90
CA GLU A 207 3.13 -17.11 10.45
C GLU A 207 2.86 -17.20 8.93
N GLN A 208 2.43 -16.09 8.31
CA GLN A 208 2.21 -15.99 6.87
C GLN A 208 3.48 -15.62 6.09
N GLY A 209 4.63 -15.49 6.76
CA GLY A 209 5.92 -15.22 6.15
C GLY A 209 6.30 -13.74 6.08
N VAL A 210 5.58 -12.85 6.78
CA VAL A 210 6.01 -11.45 6.95
C VAL A 210 7.23 -11.41 7.86
N THR A 211 8.30 -10.76 7.39
CA THR A 211 9.55 -10.61 8.15
C THR A 211 9.75 -9.18 8.65
N GLU A 212 9.05 -8.22 8.06
CA GLU A 212 9.15 -6.80 8.39
C GLU A 212 7.76 -6.15 8.31
N LEU A 213 7.46 -5.30 9.29
CA LEU A 213 6.27 -4.45 9.29
C LEU A 213 6.66 -3.00 9.11
N GLY A 214 6.16 -2.37 8.05
CA GLY A 214 6.22 -0.93 7.85
C GLY A 214 4.94 -0.28 8.37
N PHE A 215 5.00 0.43 9.49
CA PHE A 215 3.84 1.16 10.00
C PHE A 215 3.80 2.59 9.43
N GLN A 216 2.69 2.96 8.80
CA GLN A 216 2.41 4.32 8.37
C GLN A 216 1.45 5.00 9.37
N PRO A 217 1.91 5.95 10.19
CA PRO A 217 1.05 6.75 11.05
C PRO A 217 0.34 7.86 10.25
N PHE A 218 -0.84 8.28 10.72
CA PHE A 218 -1.60 9.40 10.15
C PHE A 218 -2.11 10.35 11.25
N GLY A 219 -2.62 11.50 10.83
CA GLY A 219 -3.15 12.53 11.72
C GLY A 219 -2.10 13.48 12.31
N ALA A 220 -2.54 14.41 13.14
CA ALA A 220 -1.70 15.46 13.72
C ALA A 220 -0.72 14.96 14.78
N HIS A 221 -0.93 13.77 15.33
CA HIS A 221 -0.19 13.22 16.47
C HIS A 221 0.71 12.04 16.09
N ILE A 222 1.49 12.17 15.02
CA ILE A 222 2.36 11.11 14.47
C ILE A 222 3.28 10.46 15.52
N GLU A 223 3.93 11.27 16.37
CA GLU A 223 4.83 10.75 17.42
C GLU A 223 4.09 9.82 18.39
N ARG A 224 2.88 10.21 18.82
CA ARG A 224 2.02 9.38 19.67
C ARG A 224 1.68 8.06 18.97
N GLU A 225 1.27 8.11 17.71
CA GLU A 225 0.90 6.89 16.98
C GLU A 225 2.08 5.92 16.89
N LEU A 226 3.28 6.41 16.54
CA LEU A 226 4.50 5.61 16.51
C LEU A 226 4.81 4.98 17.88
N GLU A 227 4.81 5.77 18.97
CA GLU A 227 5.09 5.27 20.32
C GLU A 227 4.08 4.21 20.77
N LYS A 228 2.79 4.45 20.51
CA LYS A 228 1.71 3.53 20.89
C LYS A 228 1.81 2.23 20.10
N PHE A 229 2.05 2.31 18.80
CA PHE A 229 2.16 1.12 17.95
C PHE A 229 3.38 0.28 18.30
N MET A 230 4.55 0.91 18.49
CA MET A 230 5.76 0.23 18.94
C MET A 230 5.50 -0.51 20.27
N LYS A 231 4.89 0.15 21.24
CA LYS A 231 4.55 -0.46 22.54
C LYS A 231 3.52 -1.58 22.41
N ALA A 232 2.57 -1.45 21.49
CA ALA A 232 1.55 -2.47 21.26
C ALA A 232 2.19 -3.75 20.71
N VAL A 233 3.01 -3.64 19.66
CA VAL A 233 3.66 -4.77 18.98
C VAL A 233 4.60 -5.55 19.91
N GLY A 234 5.35 -4.87 20.78
CA GLY A 234 6.27 -5.49 21.76
C GLY A 234 7.73 -5.34 21.38
#